data_AF-A0A0W0VFC9-F1
#
_entry.id   AF-A0A0W0VFC9-F1
#
_cell.length_a   1.000
_cell.length_b   1.000
_cell.length_c   1.000
_cell.angle_alpha   90.00
_cell.angle_beta   90.00
_cell.angle_gamma   90.00
#
_symmetry.space_group_name_H-M   'P 1'
#
loop_
_entity.id
_entity.type
_entity.pdbx_description
1 polymer ?
#
loop_
_entity_poly.entity_id
_entity_poly.type
_entity_poly.pdbx_seq_one_letter_code
_entity_poly.pdbx_strand_id
1 'polypeptide(L)'
;MLRKLGYGLLFAGALFSASAFSTNLHEFNVGISLDYELPPNDPQEFVNSWFWTITSVCTIHSQDSSNPILIEVLKRSGKINGTELSEGDNIYVTVHDGDKVTIVADSGGKVRLTNKGPHTISASCSA
;
A
#
# COMPACT_ATOMS: atom_id res chain seq x y z
N MET A 1 26.94 -33.90 49.69
CA MET A 1 27.67 -33.21 48.60
C MET A 1 26.81 -33.28 47.34
N LEU A 2 25.73 -32.49 47.25
CA LEU A 2 25.70 -31.12 46.70
C LEU A 2 26.42 -31.00 45.35
N ARG A 3 25.74 -31.41 44.27
CA ARG A 3 25.99 -30.94 42.89
C ARG A 3 24.80 -31.27 41.97
N LYS A 4 23.60 -30.97 42.46
CA LYS A 4 22.44 -30.60 41.64
C LYS A 4 22.48 -29.07 41.52
N LEU A 5 21.95 -28.53 40.42
CA LEU A 5 21.86 -27.10 40.02
C LEU A 5 23.02 -26.63 39.15
N GLY A 6 22.77 -26.45 37.85
CA GLY A 6 23.69 -25.65 37.04
C GLY A 6 23.63 -25.76 35.53
N TYR A 7 22.51 -26.16 34.87
CA TYR A 7 22.43 -26.05 33.40
C TYR A 7 21.01 -25.71 32.89
N GLY A 8 20.25 -24.93 33.66
CA GLY A 8 18.91 -24.50 33.27
C GLY A 8 18.71 -23.02 33.50
N LEU A 9 19.47 -22.17 32.80
CA LEU A 9 19.27 -20.71 32.79
C LEU A 9 20.15 -20.03 31.71
N LEU A 10 20.03 -20.45 30.45
CA LEU A 10 20.58 -19.69 29.31
C LEU A 10 19.62 -19.79 28.11
N PHE A 11 18.36 -19.37 28.29
CA PHE A 11 17.42 -19.17 27.17
C PHE A 11 16.46 -17.98 27.42
N ALA A 12 16.87 -17.02 28.26
CA ALA A 12 16.13 -15.78 28.48
C ALA A 12 16.98 -14.61 27.98
N GLY A 13 16.91 -14.29 26.68
CA GLY A 13 17.72 -13.19 26.15
C GLY A 13 17.54 -12.80 24.70
N ALA A 14 16.65 -13.43 23.93
CA ALA A 14 16.34 -13.00 22.57
C ALA A 14 14.83 -13.02 22.33
N LEU A 15 14.09 -12.25 23.15
CA LEU A 15 12.74 -11.86 22.75
C LEU A 15 12.88 -10.83 21.63
N PHE A 16 12.80 -11.34 20.41
CA PHE A 16 12.21 -10.71 19.23
C PHE A 16 12.23 -9.18 19.23
N SER A 17 13.34 -8.59 18.78
CA SER A 17 13.29 -7.31 18.07
C SER A 17 12.70 -7.56 16.67
N ALA A 18 11.45 -8.00 16.62
CA ALA A 18 10.65 -7.89 15.41
C ALA A 18 10.29 -6.41 15.30
N SER A 19 10.99 -5.69 14.43
CA SER A 19 10.46 -4.44 13.90
C SER A 19 9.16 -4.81 13.20
N ALA A 20 8.04 -4.62 13.88
CA ALA A 20 6.73 -4.74 13.28
C ALA A 20 6.64 -3.65 12.20
N PHE A 21 6.95 -4.02 10.96
CA PHE A 21 6.63 -3.19 9.80
C PHE A 21 5.11 -3.17 9.71
N SER A 22 4.50 -2.19 10.37
CA SER A 22 3.08 -1.91 10.25
C SER A 22 2.89 -1.15 8.94
N THR A 23 2.62 -1.87 7.86
CA THR A 23 2.15 -1.27 6.61
C THR A 23 0.74 -0.70 6.84
N ASN A 24 0.51 0.58 6.54
CA ASN A 24 -0.85 1.12 6.66
C ASN A 24 -1.75 0.47 5.60
N LEU A 25 -2.94 0.08 6.04
CA LEU A 25 -3.98 -0.50 5.21
C LEU A 25 -5.09 0.52 5.01
N HIS A 26 -5.38 0.83 3.76
CA HIS A 26 -6.42 1.74 3.34
C HIS A 26 -7.55 0.95 2.67
N GLU A 27 -8.79 1.18 3.10
CA GLU A 27 -9.96 0.60 2.44
C GLU A 27 -10.52 1.55 1.38
N PHE A 28 -10.91 1.00 0.23
CA PHE A 28 -11.72 1.73 -0.74
C PHE A 28 -13.14 1.90 -0.21
N ASN A 29 -13.58 3.15 -0.09
CA ASN A 29 -14.92 3.52 0.38
C ASN A 29 -15.73 4.12 -0.77
N VAL A 30 -17.02 3.79 -0.84
CA VAL A 30 -17.94 4.26 -1.90
C VAL A 30 -18.78 5.43 -1.38
N GLY A 31 -19.02 6.45 -2.20
CA GLY A 31 -19.92 7.56 -1.88
C GLY A 31 -19.33 8.65 -0.97
N ILE A 32 -18.02 8.60 -0.72
CA ILE A 32 -17.27 9.64 -0.01
C ILE A 32 -16.00 10.01 -0.77
N SER A 33 -15.52 11.23 -0.56
CA SER A 33 -14.18 11.64 -0.99
C SER A 33 -13.20 11.44 0.15
N LEU A 34 -12.09 10.75 -0.11
CA LEU A 34 -11.02 10.48 0.86
C LEU A 34 -9.69 10.96 0.31
N ASP A 35 -8.91 11.58 1.18
CA ASP A 35 -7.54 11.96 0.89
C ASP A 35 -6.60 10.88 1.42
N TYR A 36 -5.69 10.41 0.57
CA TYR A 36 -4.67 9.43 0.91
C TYR A 36 -3.29 10.04 0.77
N GLU A 37 -2.42 9.78 1.74
CA GLU A 37 -1.01 10.17 1.68
C GLU A 37 -0.13 8.98 1.31
N LEU A 38 0.81 9.22 0.40
CA LEU A 38 1.84 8.26 -0.01
C LEU A 38 3.22 8.83 0.34
N PRO A 39 3.77 8.49 1.53
CA PRO A 39 5.08 8.97 1.94
C PRO A 39 6.21 8.42 1.04
N PRO A 40 7.34 9.14 0.92
CA PRO A 40 8.49 8.69 0.12
C PRO A 40 9.01 7.35 0.58
N ASN A 41 9.12 6.41 -0.36
CA ASN A 41 9.64 5.06 -0.19
C ASN A 41 8.94 4.21 0.89
N ASP A 42 7.74 4.61 1.33
CA ASP A 42 6.97 3.88 2.33
C ASP A 42 5.76 3.18 1.67
N PRO A 43 5.77 1.84 1.57
CA PRO A 43 4.68 1.12 0.92
C PRO A 43 3.38 1.21 1.70
N GLN A 44 2.28 1.52 1.01
CA GLN A 44 0.93 1.58 1.54
C GLN A 44 0.06 0.51 0.84
N GLU A 45 -0.76 -0.22 1.59
CA GLU A 45 -1.65 -1.23 1.04
C GLU A 45 -3.08 -0.70 0.89
N PHE A 46 -3.70 -0.97 -0.26
CA PHE A 46 -5.07 -0.60 -0.55
C PHE A 46 -5.89 -1.85 -0.86
N VAL A 47 -7.07 -1.95 -0.26
CA VAL A 47 -7.94 -3.12 -0.39
C VAL A 47 -9.38 -2.73 -0.73
N ASN A 48 -9.97 -3.46 -1.68
CA ASN A 48 -11.41 -3.45 -1.90
C ASN A 48 -12.05 -4.62 -1.13
N SER A 49 -12.48 -4.36 0.09
CA SER A 49 -13.15 -5.36 0.96
C SER A 49 -14.60 -5.64 0.54
N TRP A 50 -15.17 -4.90 -0.42
CA TRP A 50 -16.56 -5.06 -0.86
C TRP A 50 -16.74 -6.26 -1.79
N PHE A 51 -17.96 -6.78 -1.86
CA PHE A 51 -18.31 -7.91 -2.74
C PHE A 51 -18.52 -7.53 -4.22
N TRP A 52 -18.32 -6.25 -4.57
CA TRP A 52 -18.45 -5.72 -5.91
C TRP A 52 -17.21 -4.91 -6.32
N THR A 53 -17.05 -4.65 -7.61
CA THR A 53 -15.95 -3.83 -8.16
C THR A 53 -16.16 -2.34 -7.85
N ILE A 54 -15.14 -1.67 -7.33
CA ILE A 54 -15.15 -0.22 -7.08
C ILE A 54 -14.40 0.49 -8.21
N THR A 55 -14.95 1.60 -8.68
CA THR A 55 -14.24 2.53 -9.57
C THR A 55 -14.06 3.84 -8.81
N SER A 56 -12.83 4.34 -8.72
CA SER A 56 -12.52 5.62 -8.11
C SER A 56 -11.71 6.49 -9.06
N VAL A 57 -11.88 7.81 -8.95
CA VAL A 57 -11.06 8.81 -9.63
C VAL A 57 -10.32 9.59 -8.56
N CYS A 58 -8.99 9.56 -8.64
CA CYS A 58 -8.08 10.22 -7.73
C CYS A 58 -7.40 11.40 -8.41
N THR A 59 -7.43 12.57 -7.78
CA THR A 59 -6.64 13.73 -8.20
C THR A 59 -5.33 13.76 -7.42
N ILE A 60 -4.21 13.81 -8.12
CA ILE A 60 -2.88 13.80 -7.52
C ILE A 60 -2.46 15.22 -7.13
N HIS A 61 -1.88 15.35 -5.95
CA HIS A 61 -1.30 16.57 -5.41
C HIS A 61 0.15 16.32 -5.03
N SER A 62 1.08 16.99 -5.70
CA SER A 62 2.52 16.88 -5.44
C SER A 62 3.25 18.19 -5.72
N GLN A 63 4.33 18.42 -4.99
CA GLN A 63 5.26 19.52 -5.28
C GLN A 63 6.33 19.15 -6.32
N ASP A 64 6.43 17.86 -6.67
CA ASP A 64 7.45 17.35 -7.58
C ASP A 64 6.93 17.29 -9.02
N SER A 65 7.82 17.62 -9.96
CA SER A 65 7.51 17.59 -11.40
C SER A 65 7.20 16.19 -11.95
N SER A 66 7.60 15.12 -11.25
CA SER A 66 7.42 13.74 -11.70
C SER A 66 7.52 12.80 -10.51
N ASN A 67 6.54 11.90 -10.37
CA ASN A 67 6.40 11.04 -9.20
C ASN A 67 6.22 9.58 -9.64
N PRO A 68 7.29 8.77 -9.70
CA PRO A 68 7.16 7.36 -9.99
C PRO A 68 6.51 6.63 -8.81
N ILE A 69 5.40 5.95 -9.07
CA ILE A 69 4.72 5.08 -8.11
C ILE A 69 4.91 3.64 -8.57
N LEU A 70 5.50 2.81 -7.71
CA LEU A 70 5.52 1.37 -7.87
C LEU A 70 4.17 0.80 -7.40
N ILE A 71 3.54 0.02 -8.26
CA ILE A 71 2.27 -0.68 -7.99
C ILE A 71 2.56 -2.16 -8.01
N GLU A 72 2.27 -2.84 -6.91
CA GLU A 72 2.36 -4.30 -6.78
C GLU A 72 0.95 -4.86 -6.55
N VAL A 73 0.47 -5.71 -7.46
CA VAL A 73 -0.86 -6.33 -7.33
C VAL A 73 -0.74 -7.59 -6.48
N LEU A 74 -1.12 -7.48 -5.21
CA LEU A 74 -0.96 -8.54 -4.23
C LEU A 74 -2.06 -9.60 -4.34
N LYS A 75 -3.25 -9.24 -4.80
CA LYS A 75 -4.40 -10.14 -4.89
C LYS A 75 -5.42 -9.64 -5.91
N ARG A 76 -5.96 -10.58 -6.71
CA ARG A 76 -6.97 -10.31 -7.77
C ARG A 76 -6.48 -9.33 -8.84
N SER A 77 -7.37 -9.00 -9.76
CA SER A 77 -7.18 -8.06 -10.86
C SER A 77 -7.74 -6.68 -10.56
N GLY A 78 -7.36 -5.72 -11.40
CA GLY A 78 -7.90 -4.37 -11.40
C GLY A 78 -7.46 -3.61 -12.64
N LYS A 79 -7.75 -2.32 -12.69
CA LYS A 79 -7.30 -1.43 -13.76
C LYS A 79 -6.78 -0.14 -13.19
N ILE A 80 -5.72 0.38 -13.79
CA ILE A 80 -5.26 1.75 -13.57
C ILE A 80 -5.19 2.49 -14.89
N ASN A 81 -5.90 3.62 -15.00
CA ASN A 81 -6.05 4.38 -16.24
C ASN A 81 -6.42 3.50 -17.45
N GLY A 82 -7.29 2.50 -17.23
CA GLY A 82 -7.73 1.54 -18.24
C GLY A 82 -6.74 0.40 -18.54
N THR A 83 -5.51 0.46 -18.03
CA THR A 83 -4.54 -0.63 -18.13
C THR A 83 -4.90 -1.73 -17.14
N GLU A 84 -5.11 -2.94 -17.64
CA GLU A 84 -5.47 -4.11 -16.84
C GLU A 84 -4.25 -4.66 -16.11
N LEU A 85 -4.42 -4.95 -14.82
CA LEU A 85 -3.39 -5.50 -13.96
C LEU A 85 -3.91 -6.79 -13.32
N SER A 86 -3.03 -7.77 -13.22
CA SER A 86 -3.30 -9.09 -12.66
C SER A 86 -2.44 -9.34 -11.42
N GLU A 87 -2.85 -10.30 -10.61
CA GLU A 87 -2.10 -10.71 -9.42
C GLU A 87 -0.66 -11.10 -9.76
N GLY A 88 0.30 -10.54 -9.00
CA GLY A 88 1.73 -10.70 -9.24
C GLY A 88 2.35 -9.65 -10.15
N ASP A 89 1.55 -8.79 -10.81
CA ASP A 89 2.07 -7.71 -11.63
C ASP A 89 2.74 -6.63 -10.76
N ASN A 90 3.90 -6.18 -11.22
CA ASN A 90 4.65 -5.08 -10.64
C ASN A 90 4.96 -4.04 -11.73
N ILE A 91 4.34 -2.88 -11.65
CA ILE A 91 4.48 -1.82 -12.67
C ILE A 91 4.86 -0.49 -12.05
N TYR A 92 5.50 0.36 -12.85
CA TYR A 92 5.72 1.76 -12.51
C TYR A 92 4.73 2.63 -13.28
N VAL A 93 4.04 3.51 -12.55
CA VAL A 93 3.23 4.58 -13.13
C VAL A 93 3.82 5.90 -12.68
N THR A 94 4.12 6.78 -13.63
CA THR A 94 4.59 8.13 -13.31
C THR A 94 3.40 9.08 -13.29
N VAL A 95 3.20 9.74 -12.16
CA VAL A 95 2.13 10.74 -11.97
C VAL A 95 2.72 12.13 -11.76
N HIS A 96 1.94 13.14 -12.14
CA HIS A 96 2.25 14.56 -12.04
C HIS A 96 1.19 15.24 -11.18
N ASP A 97 1.52 16.44 -10.67
CA ASP A 97 0.53 17.27 -9.98
C ASP A 97 -0.67 17.57 -10.88
N GLY A 98 -1.87 17.42 -10.34
CA GLY A 98 -3.14 17.60 -11.06
C GLY A 98 -3.58 16.43 -11.93
N ASP A 99 -2.79 15.35 -12.04
CA ASP A 99 -3.19 14.15 -12.78
C ASP A 99 -4.47 13.55 -12.19
N LYS A 100 -5.37 13.10 -13.07
CA LYS A 100 -6.56 12.33 -12.70
C LYS A 100 -6.34 10.85 -13.00
N VAL A 101 -6.19 10.06 -11.96
CA VAL A 101 -5.95 8.62 -12.05
C VAL A 101 -7.26 7.87 -11.80
N THR A 102 -7.68 7.06 -12.75
CA THR A 102 -8.85 6.18 -12.59
C THR A 102 -8.39 4.80 -12.11
N ILE A 103 -8.92 4.35 -10.98
CA ILE A 103 -8.62 3.05 -10.39
C ILE A 103 -9.89 2.21 -10.41
N VAL A 104 -9.79 0.99 -10.93
CA VAL A 104 -10.85 -0.02 -10.87
C VAL A 104 -10.32 -1.18 -10.06
N ALA A 105 -10.92 -1.46 -8.91
CA ALA A 105 -10.50 -2.54 -8.02
C ALA A 105 -11.58 -3.61 -7.96
N ASP A 106 -11.28 -4.82 -8.40
CA ASP A 106 -12.22 -5.93 -8.30
C ASP A 106 -12.46 -6.33 -6.85
N SER A 107 -13.56 -7.04 -6.60
CA SER A 107 -13.91 -7.51 -5.26
C SER A 107 -12.79 -8.34 -4.63
N GLY A 108 -12.39 -7.96 -3.42
CA GLY A 108 -11.28 -8.58 -2.70
C GLY A 108 -9.91 -8.27 -3.28
N GLY A 109 -9.81 -7.30 -4.19
CA GLY A 109 -8.56 -6.83 -4.77
C GLY A 109 -7.68 -6.13 -3.74
N LYS A 110 -6.38 -6.38 -3.82
CA LYS A 110 -5.38 -5.80 -2.93
C LYS A 110 -4.15 -5.37 -3.73
N VAL A 111 -3.75 -4.12 -3.55
CA VAL A 111 -2.55 -3.56 -4.17
C VAL A 111 -1.65 -2.93 -3.13
N ARG A 112 -0.36 -2.86 -3.40
CA ARG A 112 0.60 -2.07 -2.65
C ARG A 112 1.14 -0.96 -3.54
N LEU A 113 1.04 0.26 -3.05
CA LEU A 113 1.56 1.44 -3.73
C LEU A 113 2.79 1.93 -2.97
N THR A 114 3.89 2.18 -3.66
CA THR A 114 5.07 2.80 -3.08
C THR A 114 5.44 4.03 -3.90
N ASN A 115 5.37 5.20 -3.28
CA ASN A 115 5.91 6.43 -3.86
C ASN A 115 7.44 6.34 -3.92
N LYS A 116 8.03 6.37 -5.11
CA LYS A 116 9.49 6.40 -5.32
C LYS A 116 10.02 7.82 -5.58
N GLY A 117 9.15 8.83 -5.48
CA GLY A 117 9.50 10.23 -5.48
C GLY A 117 10.13 10.69 -4.16
N PRO A 118 10.69 11.91 -4.14
CA PRO A 118 11.38 12.45 -2.97
C PRO A 118 10.44 13.03 -1.90
N HIS A 119 9.22 13.46 -2.25
CA HIS A 119 8.26 14.06 -1.32
C HIS A 119 6.93 13.30 -1.26
N THR A 120 6.19 13.50 -0.17
CA THR A 120 4.87 12.89 0.03
C THR A 120 3.90 13.36 -1.06
N ILE A 121 3.18 12.40 -1.65
CA ILE A 121 2.08 12.66 -2.57
C ILE A 121 0.78 12.58 -1.79
N SER A 122 -0.14 13.52 -2.03
CA SER A 122 -1.53 13.41 -1.58
C SER A 122 -2.42 13.05 -2.78
N ALA A 123 -3.42 12.21 -2.57
CA ALA A 123 -4.39 11.82 -3.59
C ALA A 123 -5.81 11.96 -3.06
N SER A 124 -6.59 12.87 -3.64
CA SER A 124 -8.00 13.06 -3.33
C SER A 124 -8.85 12.17 -4.23
N CYS A 125 -9.38 11.08 -3.67
CA CYS A 125 -10.12 10.06 -4.39
C CYS A 125 -11.62 10.14 -4.12
N SER A 126 -12.41 9.98 -5.18
CA SER A 126 -13.88 9.87 -5.13
C SER A 126 -14.33 8.60 -5.85
N ALA A 127 -15.24 7.84 -5.23
CA ALA A 127 -15.76 6.56 -5.72
C ALA A 127 -17.29 6.52 -5.70
#